data_AF-A0AAD9DQP8-F1
#
_entry.id   AF-A0AAD9DQP8-F1
#
_cell.length_a   1.000
_cell.length_b   1.000
_cell.length_c   1.000
_cell.angle_alpha   90.00
_cell.angle_beta   90.00
_cell.angle_gamma   90.00
#
_symmetry.space_group_name_H-M   'P 1'
#
loop_
_entity.id
_entity.type
_entity.pdbx_description
1 polymer ?
#
loop_
_entity_poly.entity_id
_entity_poly.type
_entity_poly.pdbx_seq_one_letter_code
_entity_poly.pdbx_strand_id
1 'polypeptide(L)'
;MGVVLRNLQNVVPLRRARLRKNVEIVRHVLGIQKFDMSIICVDNPKMQRINNIYRKKNMATDVLSFPFYEVVLAHGICHLLGYRHETEEEWDEMFQRENYILSEFNKLTGSHLEPLTKRCTRQVT
;
A
#
# COMPACT_ATOMS: atom_id res chain seq x y z
N MET A 1 -11.76 -1.06 14.23
CA MET A 1 -10.96 -0.49 13.12
C MET A 1 -10.14 0.64 13.69
N GLY A 2 -8.83 0.65 13.44
CA GLY A 2 -7.90 1.44 14.25
C GLY A 2 -6.70 1.95 13.47
N VAL A 3 -6.12 3.05 13.95
CA VAL A 3 -4.92 3.63 13.34
C VAL A 3 -3.67 2.89 13.82
N VAL A 4 -2.91 2.33 12.90
CA VAL A 4 -1.56 1.81 13.18
C VAL A 4 -0.56 2.92 12.91
N LEU A 5 0.30 3.22 13.88
CA LEU A 5 1.36 4.21 13.75
C LEU A 5 2.71 3.52 13.91
N ARG A 6 3.55 3.57 12.87
CA ARG A 6 4.97 3.17 12.96
C ARG A 6 5.87 4.34 12.64
N ASN A 7 6.96 4.45 13.39
CA ASN A 7 8.01 5.43 13.12
C ASN A 7 9.29 4.67 12.76
N LEU A 8 9.71 4.76 11.50
CA LEU A 8 10.93 4.13 10.96
C LEU A 8 12.02 5.17 10.67
N GLN A 9 11.80 6.43 11.04
CA GLN A 9 12.78 7.50 10.95
C GLN A 9 13.23 7.95 12.35
N ASN A 10 14.44 8.48 12.41
CA ASN A 10 15.05 9.01 13.63
C ASN A 10 15.50 10.48 13.48
N VAL A 11 15.00 11.17 12.45
CA VAL A 11 15.35 12.56 12.09
C VAL A 11 14.56 13.56 12.93
N VAL A 12 13.26 13.30 13.16
CA VAL A 12 12.35 14.21 13.87
C VAL A 12 11.63 13.47 15.01
N PRO A 13 11.59 14.03 16.23
CA PRO A 13 10.81 13.46 17.33
C PRO A 13 9.32 13.37 16.99
N LEU A 14 8.76 12.16 17.02
CA LEU A 14 7.35 11.93 16.70
C LEU A 14 6.51 11.67 17.96
N ARG A 15 5.63 12.62 18.30
CA ARG A 15 4.63 12.44 19.37
C ARG A 15 3.45 11.59 18.88
N ARG A 16 3.63 10.27 18.88
CA ARG A 16 2.62 9.29 18.37
C ARG A 16 1.22 9.49 18.97
N ALA A 17 1.12 9.80 20.27
CA ALA A 17 -0.15 10.06 20.93
C ALA A 17 -0.88 11.29 20.35
N ARG A 18 -0.15 12.38 20.07
CA ARG A 18 -0.72 13.59 19.45
C ARG A 18 -1.17 13.30 18.02
N LEU A 19 -0.35 12.60 17.24
CA LEU A 19 -0.71 12.21 15.88
C LEU A 19 -1.98 11.35 15.85
N ARG A 20 -2.05 10.33 16.71
CA ARG A 20 -3.25 9.49 16.87
C ARG A 20 -4.49 10.33 17.19
N LYS A 21 -4.40 11.24 18.17
CA LYS A 21 -5.50 12.14 18.54
C LYS A 21 -5.95 13.00 17.35
N ASN A 22 -5.01 13.55 16.58
CA ASN A 22 -5.33 14.35 15.40
C ASN A 22 -6.05 13.54 14.32
N VAL A 23 -5.61 12.30 14.05
CA VAL A 23 -6.28 11.41 13.08
C VAL A 23 -7.71 11.12 13.52
N GLU A 24 -7.91 10.83 14.81
CA GLU A 24 -9.26 10.62 15.34
C GLU A 24 -10.13 11.87 15.19
N ILE A 25 -9.62 13.07 15.50
CA ILE A 25 -10.37 14.32 15.32
C ILE A 25 -10.81 14.48 13.86
N VAL A 26 -9.89 14.32 12.91
CA VAL A 26 -10.18 14.43 11.47
C VAL A 26 -11.24 13.41 11.05
N ARG A 27 -11.13 12.17 11.52
CA ARG A 27 -12.14 11.12 11.27
C ARG A 27 -13.53 11.53 11.72
N HIS A 28 -13.67 12.09 12.93
CA HIS A 28 -14.96 12.54 13.47
C HIS A 28 -15.52 13.71 12.65
N VAL A 29 -14.67 14.68 12.29
CA VAL A 29 -15.07 15.84 11.45
C VAL A 29 -15.58 15.38 10.09
N LEU A 30 -14.95 14.37 9.48
CA LEU A 30 -15.36 13.82 8.19
C LEU A 30 -16.56 12.86 8.26
N GLY A 31 -17.10 12.56 9.46
CA GLY A 31 -18.23 11.64 9.63
C GLY A 31 -17.90 10.18 9.29
N ILE A 32 -16.62 9.79 9.28
CA ILE A 32 -16.20 8.45 8.86
C ILE A 32 -16.36 7.47 10.04
N GLN A 33 -17.39 6.62 9.96
CA GLN A 33 -17.71 5.68 11.04
C GLN A 33 -16.75 4.49 11.12
N LYS A 34 -16.25 4.00 9.97
CA LYS A 34 -15.43 2.80 9.85
C LYS A 34 -14.23 3.09 8.93
N PHE A 35 -13.02 2.92 9.42
CA PHE A 35 -11.80 3.07 8.63
C PHE A 35 -10.61 2.34 9.29
N ASP A 36 -9.80 1.65 8.50
CA ASP A 36 -8.48 1.19 8.93
C ASP A 36 -7.41 1.95 8.15
N MET A 37 -6.42 2.45 8.88
CA MET A 37 -5.32 3.22 8.28
C MET A 37 -4.01 2.91 8.99
N SER A 38 -2.96 2.72 8.20
CA SER A 38 -1.59 2.65 8.69
C SER A 38 -0.84 3.92 8.28
N ILE A 39 -0.21 4.58 9.23
CA ILE A 39 0.70 5.70 8.98
C ILE A 39 2.10 5.25 9.38
N ILE A 40 3.01 5.26 8.40
CA ILE A 40 4.41 4.90 8.59
C ILE A 40 5.25 6.12 8.28
N CYS A 41 5.90 6.68 9.30
CA CYS A 41 6.85 7.78 9.12
C CYS A 41 8.21 7.21 8.72
N VAL A 42 8.79 7.72 7.63
CA VAL A 42 10.08 7.29 7.08
C VAL A 42 10.98 8.51 6.81
N ASP A 43 12.26 8.27 6.57
CA ASP A 43 13.23 9.30 6.15
C ASP A 43 13.25 9.44 4.62
N ASN A 44 13.91 10.49 4.11
CA ASN A 44 13.99 10.77 2.67
C ASN A 44 14.57 9.61 1.84
N PRO A 45 15.69 8.96 2.25
CA PRO A 45 16.22 7.82 1.49
C PRO A 45 15.24 6.65 1.38
N LYS A 46 14.56 6.28 2.48
CA LYS A 46 13.52 5.24 2.45
C LYS A 46 12.32 5.67 1.62
N MET A 47 11.89 6.92 1.74
CA MET A 47 10.78 7.47 0.95
C MET A 47 11.08 7.41 -0.55
N GLN A 48 12.26 7.85 -0.97
CA GLN A 48 12.71 7.77 -2.38
C GLN A 48 12.71 6.32 -2.88
N ARG A 49 13.22 5.38 -2.06
CA ARG A 49 13.21 3.95 -2.40
C ARG A 49 11.78 3.43 -2.62
N ILE A 50 10.86 3.73 -1.69
CA ILE A 50 9.46 3.30 -1.78
C ILE A 50 8.77 3.96 -2.99
N ASN A 51 8.99 5.26 -3.22
CA ASN A 51 8.43 5.98 -4.35
C ASN A 51 8.91 5.39 -5.69
N ASN A 52 10.17 4.98 -5.77
CA ASN A 52 10.69 4.33 -6.96
C ASN A 52 10.06 2.94 -7.16
N ILE A 53 9.96 2.12 -6.11
CA ILE A 53 9.34 0.79 -6.19
C ILE A 53 7.89 0.89 -6.68
N TYR A 54 7.07 1.71 -6.02
CA TYR A 54 5.63 1.72 -6.25
C TYR A 54 5.15 2.73 -7.29
N ARG A 55 5.85 3.83 -7.53
CA ARG A 55 5.45 4.89 -8.48
C ARG A 55 6.47 5.11 -9.60
N LYS A 56 7.59 4.36 -9.65
CA LYS A 56 8.69 4.54 -10.62
C LYS A 56 9.27 5.96 -10.62
N LYS A 57 9.19 6.65 -9.48
CA LYS A 57 9.72 8.00 -9.27
C LYS A 57 10.94 7.92 -8.36
N ASN A 58 12.13 8.15 -8.91
CA ASN A 58 13.38 8.13 -8.15
C ASN A 58 13.62 9.46 -7.40
N MET A 59 12.65 9.90 -6.61
CA MET A 59 12.76 11.08 -5.75
C MET A 59 11.93 10.90 -4.48
N ALA A 60 12.31 11.56 -3.39
CA ALA A 60 11.47 11.62 -2.19
C ALA A 60 10.21 12.47 -2.44
N THR A 61 9.19 12.27 -1.62
CA THR A 61 7.95 13.05 -1.60
C THR A 61 7.42 13.12 -0.17
N ASP A 62 6.53 14.05 0.14
CA ASP A 62 6.07 14.24 1.52
C ASP A 62 5.18 13.09 1.99
N VAL A 63 4.32 12.57 1.10
CA VAL A 63 3.35 11.52 1.42
C VAL A 63 3.22 10.52 0.27
N LEU A 64 3.19 9.24 0.62
CA LEU A 64 2.75 8.15 -0.26
C LEU A 64 1.52 7.48 0.34
N SER A 65 0.43 7.46 -0.42
CA SER A 65 -0.82 6.82 -0.04
C SER A 65 -1.04 5.57 -0.90
N PHE A 66 -1.49 4.50 -0.26
CA PHE A 66 -1.79 3.22 -0.90
C PHE A 66 -3.21 2.77 -0.52
N PRO A 67 -4.06 2.43 -1.51
CA PRO A 67 -5.34 1.79 -1.28
C PRO A 67 -5.11 0.37 -0.74
N PHE A 68 -5.82 0.01 0.33
CA PHE A 68 -5.61 -1.26 1.01
C PHE A 68 -6.63 -2.32 0.56
N TYR A 69 -7.92 -2.00 0.61
CA TYR A 69 -8.97 -3.00 0.48
C TYR A 69 -9.08 -3.56 -0.94
N GLU A 70 -9.02 -2.72 -1.96
CA GLU A 70 -9.25 -3.11 -3.35
C GLU A 70 -8.16 -4.06 -3.86
N VAL A 71 -6.90 -3.76 -3.51
CA VAL A 71 -5.76 -4.57 -3.93
C VAL A 71 -5.69 -5.88 -3.17
N VAL A 72 -5.96 -5.86 -1.85
CA VAL A 72 -6.06 -7.09 -1.03
C VAL A 72 -7.24 -7.96 -1.46
N LEU A 73 -8.36 -7.35 -1.86
CA LEU A 73 -9.53 -8.08 -2.36
C LEU A 73 -9.20 -8.80 -3.66
N ALA A 74 -8.57 -8.11 -4.62
CA ALA A 74 -8.13 -8.74 -5.88
C ALA A 74 -7.18 -9.92 -5.60
N HIS A 75 -6.21 -9.73 -4.71
CA HIS A 75 -5.28 -10.77 -4.28
C HIS A 75 -5.99 -11.96 -3.62
N GLY A 76 -6.92 -11.70 -2.70
CA GLY A 76 -7.70 -12.74 -2.02
C GLY A 76 -8.61 -13.52 -2.97
N ILE A 77 -9.22 -12.85 -3.94
CA ILE A 77 -10.02 -13.50 -5.00
C ILE A 77 -9.14 -14.42 -5.84
N CYS A 78 -7.93 -14.00 -6.22
CA CYS A 78 -6.98 -14.87 -6.91
C CYS A 78 -6.72 -16.17 -6.13
N HIS A 79 -6.45 -16.08 -4.83
CA HIS A 79 -6.27 -17.28 -4.01
C HIS A 79 -7.51 -18.19 -3.96
N LEU A 80 -8.71 -17.62 -3.84
CA LEU A 80 -9.95 -18.38 -3.85
C LEU A 80 -10.21 -19.08 -5.20
N LEU A 81 -9.72 -18.51 -6.30
CA LEU A 81 -9.78 -19.10 -7.63
C LEU A 81 -8.68 -20.14 -7.88
N GLY A 82 -7.82 -20.40 -6.89
CA GLY A 82 -6.76 -21.41 -6.97
C GLY A 82 -5.40 -20.89 -7.42
N TYR A 83 -5.25 -19.57 -7.65
CA TYR A 83 -3.94 -18.99 -7.95
C TYR A 83 -3.04 -19.03 -6.72
N ARG A 84 -1.80 -19.46 -6.92
CA ARG A 84 -0.72 -19.48 -5.93
C ARG A 84 0.40 -18.56 -6.39
N HIS A 85 1.39 -18.34 -5.53
CA HIS A 85 2.57 -17.53 -5.88
C HIS A 85 3.82 -18.05 -5.16
N GLU A 86 3.91 -19.37 -4.98
CA GLU A 86 5.00 -20.03 -4.26
C GLU A 86 6.23 -20.21 -5.17
N THR A 87 5.99 -20.44 -6.47
CA THR A 87 7.01 -20.48 -7.53
C THR A 87 6.99 -19.23 -8.42
N GLU A 88 8.02 -19.05 -9.25
CA GLU A 88 8.07 -17.91 -10.19
C GLU A 88 7.00 -18.00 -11.28
N GLU A 89 6.72 -19.19 -11.78
CA GLU A 89 5.67 -19.44 -12.79
C GLU A 89 4.29 -19.11 -12.21
N GLU A 90 3.97 -19.64 -11.03
CA GLU A 90 2.72 -19.35 -10.32
C GLU A 90 2.57 -17.85 -10.03
N TRP A 91 3.66 -17.21 -9.60
CA TRP A 91 3.66 -15.77 -9.34
C TRP A 91 3.32 -14.97 -10.59
N ASP A 92 3.88 -15.32 -11.76
CA ASP A 92 3.60 -14.60 -13.00
C ASP A 92 2.13 -14.75 -13.40
N GLU A 93 1.57 -15.95 -13.32
CA GLU A 93 0.14 -16.20 -13.56
C GLU A 93 -0.76 -15.39 -12.63
N MET A 94 -0.48 -15.43 -11.33
CA MET A 94 -1.26 -14.69 -10.33
C MET A 94 -1.13 -13.19 -10.52
N PHE A 95 0.08 -12.69 -10.80
CA PHE A 95 0.33 -11.28 -11.07
C PHE A 95 -0.42 -10.80 -12.31
N GLN A 96 -0.42 -11.56 -13.40
CA GLN A 96 -1.21 -11.24 -14.59
C GLN A 96 -2.70 -11.17 -14.27
N ARG A 97 -3.21 -12.10 -13.47
CA ARG A 97 -4.61 -12.11 -13.04
C ARG A 97 -4.96 -10.90 -12.17
N GLU A 98 -4.11 -10.56 -11.21
CA GLU A 98 -4.29 -9.36 -10.37
C GLU A 98 -4.30 -8.09 -11.20
N ASN A 99 -3.36 -7.94 -12.14
CA ASN A 99 -3.31 -6.79 -13.06
C ASN A 99 -4.59 -6.67 -13.86
N TYR A 100 -5.08 -7.78 -14.43
CA TYR A 100 -6.33 -7.78 -15.16
C TYR A 100 -7.49 -7.26 -14.30
N ILE A 101 -7.70 -7.86 -13.12
CA ILE A 101 -8.78 -7.46 -12.19
C ILE A 101 -8.69 -5.97 -11.84
N LEU A 102 -7.50 -5.49 -11.47
CA LEU A 102 -7.31 -4.10 -11.07
C LEU A 102 -7.44 -3.13 -12.24
N SER A 103 -7.02 -3.53 -13.45
CA SER A 103 -7.20 -2.72 -14.66
C SER A 103 -8.68 -2.51 -14.99
N GLU A 104 -9.50 -3.56 -14.88
CA GLU A 104 -10.95 -3.47 -15.11
C GLU A 104 -11.61 -2.62 -14.01
N PHE A 105 -11.21 -2.80 -12.76
CA PHE A 105 -11.68 -1.97 -11.65
C PHE A 105 -11.33 -0.48 -11.82
N ASN A 106 -10.11 -0.18 -12.28
CA ASN A 106 -9.66 1.18 -12.55
C ASN A 106 -10.52 1.84 -13.64
N LYS A 107 -10.85 1.12 -14.72
CA LYS A 107 -11.74 1.63 -15.79
C LYS A 107 -13.13 2.01 -15.26
N LEU A 108 -13.68 1.22 -14.34
CA LEU A 108 -15.02 1.42 -13.79
C LEU A 108 -15.09 2.52 -12.74
N THR A 109 -14.02 2.73 -11.98
CA THR A 109 -14.01 3.63 -10.81
C THR A 109 -13.22 4.92 -11.01
N GLY A 110 -12.42 5.02 -12.07
CA GLY A 110 -11.45 6.11 -12.24
C GLY A 110 -10.26 6.03 -11.28
N SER A 111 -10.10 4.90 -10.57
CA SER A 111 -8.97 4.65 -9.68
C SER A 111 -7.68 4.39 -10.45
N HIS A 112 -6.53 4.42 -9.75
CA HIS A 112 -5.23 4.05 -10.30
C HIS A 112 -4.52 3.04 -9.38
N LEU A 113 -5.07 1.83 -9.33
CA LEU A 113 -4.59 0.71 -8.54
C LEU A 113 -3.54 -0.12 -9.30
N GLU A 114 -2.62 -0.71 -8.55
CA GLU A 114 -1.55 -1.61 -9.03
C GLU A 114 -1.46 -2.80 -8.05
N PRO A 115 -1.06 -4.01 -8.50
CA PRO A 115 -0.93 -5.17 -7.61
C PRO A 115 0.02 -4.96 -6.43
N LEU A 116 -0.23 -5.67 -5.32
CA LEU A 116 0.58 -5.60 -4.09
C LEU A 116 2.03 -6.05 -4.33
N THR A 117 2.18 -7.10 -5.12
CA THR A 117 3.44 -7.74 -5.46
C THR A 117 4.00 -7.09 -6.74
N LYS A 118 4.81 -6.05 -6.58
CA LYS A 118 5.79 -5.72 -7.63
C LYS A 118 6.93 -6.69 -7.48
N ARG A 119 7.30 -7.40 -8.56
CA ARG A 119 8.40 -8.39 -8.62
C ARG A 119 9.51 -7.92 -7.68
N CYS A 120 9.59 -8.53 -6.49
CA CYS A 120 10.72 -8.30 -5.61
C CYS A 120 11.81 -9.09 -6.28
N THR A 121 12.56 -8.46 -7.18
CA THR A 121 13.82 -9.03 -7.63
C THR A 121 14.59 -9.28 -6.35
N ARG A 122 14.62 -10.55 -5.91
CA ARG A 122 15.68 -11.01 -5.03
C ARG A 122 16.94 -10.54 -5.73
N GLN A 123 17.61 -9.56 -5.14
CA GLN A 123 19.01 -9.34 -5.47
C GLN A 123 19.67 -10.66 -5.13
N VAL A 124 19.85 -11.49 -6.15
CA VAL A 124 20.80 -12.58 -6.12
C VAL A 124 22.14 -11.89 -5.89
N THR A 125 22.69 -12.13 -4.70
CA THR A 125 24.07 -11.79 -4.34
C THR A 125 25.04 -12.35 -5.35
#